data_AF-A0A3D5AM29-F1
#
_entry.id   AF-A0A3D5AM29-F1
#
_cell.length_a   1.000
_cell.length_b   1.000
_cell.length_c   1.000
_cell.angle_alpha   90.00
_cell.angle_beta   90.00
_cell.angle_gamma   90.00
#
_symmetry.space_group_name_H-M   'P 1'
#
loop_
_entity.id
_entity.type
_entity.pdbx_description
1 polymer ?
#
loop_
_entity_poly.entity_id
_entity_poly.type
_entity_poly.pdbx_seq_one_letter_code
_entity_poly.pdbx_strand_id
1 'polypeptide(L)'
;MAEGPKTNMPARRRARKRALDVLYEADLRDLPVPQVLAAYVERLELPKPEHMPYAITLVEGVNQHLRRIDETISTYAEGWTLDRMPVVDRNLARIAIYELFYLDEIDDPVAITEAVELAKELSTDDSPRFLNGLLGRIADYAPRD
;
A
#
# COMPACT_ATOMS: atom_id res chain seq x y z
N MET A 1 -17.92 -9.84 -18.12
CA MET A 1 -17.83 -10.19 -16.69
C MET A 1 -16.64 -11.11 -16.52
N ALA A 2 -15.50 -10.56 -16.13
CA ALA A 2 -14.35 -11.34 -15.73
C ALA A 2 -14.16 -11.06 -14.24
N GLU A 3 -14.68 -11.95 -13.40
CA GLU A 3 -14.28 -11.97 -11.99
C GLU A 3 -12.77 -12.24 -11.97
N GLY A 4 -11.99 -11.25 -11.54
CA GLY A 4 -10.57 -11.43 -11.31
C GLY A 4 -10.33 -12.58 -10.32
N PRO A 5 -9.16 -13.22 -10.36
CA PRO A 5 -8.87 -14.36 -9.50
C PRO A 5 -9.04 -13.96 -8.02
N LYS A 6 -9.92 -14.65 -7.29
CA LYS A 6 -10.08 -14.50 -5.83
C LYS A 6 -8.80 -14.99 -5.14
N THR A 7 -7.79 -14.13 -5.08
CA THR A 7 -6.51 -14.42 -4.44
C THR A 7 -6.73 -14.63 -2.94
N ASN A 8 -6.37 -15.81 -2.43
CA ASN A 8 -6.48 -16.15 -1.00
C ASN A 8 -5.67 -15.18 -0.13
N MET A 9 -6.12 -14.91 1.09
CA MET A 9 -5.57 -13.90 2.00
C MET A 9 -4.04 -13.96 2.19
N PRO A 10 -3.40 -15.14 2.33
CA PRO A 10 -1.94 -15.24 2.43
C PRO A 10 -1.20 -14.73 1.18
N ALA A 11 -1.78 -14.91 -0.01
CA ALA A 11 -1.21 -14.44 -1.25
C ALA A 11 -1.36 -12.92 -1.41
N ARG A 12 -2.49 -12.34 -0.96
CA ARG A 12 -2.66 -10.88 -0.91
C ARG A 12 -1.69 -10.20 0.06
N ARG A 13 -1.45 -10.78 1.25
CA ARG A 13 -0.44 -10.25 2.18
C ARG A 13 0.97 -10.27 1.58
N ARG A 14 1.35 -11.36 0.90
CA ARG A 14 2.65 -11.43 0.19
C ARG A 14 2.77 -10.37 -0.90
N ALA A 15 1.71 -10.14 -1.67
CA ALA A 15 1.68 -9.10 -2.68
C ALA A 15 1.85 -7.69 -2.08
N ARG A 16 1.16 -7.37 -0.98
CA ARG A 16 1.35 -6.09 -0.27
C ARG A 16 2.78 -5.90 0.21
N LYS A 17 3.42 -6.95 0.73
CA LYS A 17 4.85 -6.91 1.07
C LYS A 17 5.73 -6.59 -0.16
N ARG A 18 5.45 -7.20 -1.31
CA ARG A 18 6.19 -6.89 -2.55
C ARG A 18 5.95 -5.47 -3.06
N ALA A 19 4.72 -4.98 -2.95
CA ALA A 19 4.42 -3.59 -3.29
C ALA A 19 5.16 -2.62 -2.35
N LEU A 20 5.19 -2.93 -1.06
CA LEU A 20 5.95 -2.18 -0.06
C LEU A 20 7.46 -2.17 -0.38
N ASP A 21 8.06 -3.32 -0.70
CA ASP A 21 9.48 -3.41 -1.07
C ASP A 21 9.82 -2.42 -2.21
N VAL A 22 9.00 -2.39 -3.25
CA VAL A 22 9.19 -1.53 -4.42
C VAL A 22 8.99 -0.05 -4.09
N LEU A 23 7.90 0.31 -3.40
CA LEU A 23 7.60 1.70 -3.04
C LEU A 23 8.61 2.26 -2.03
N TYR A 24 9.05 1.42 -1.08
CA TYR A 24 10.11 1.77 -0.14
C TYR A 24 11.44 2.02 -0.86
N GLU A 25 11.83 1.15 -1.79
CA GLU A 25 13.05 1.34 -2.59
C GLU A 25 12.99 2.63 -3.40
N ALA A 26 11.84 2.96 -4.00
CA ALA A 26 11.63 4.20 -4.74
C ALA A 26 11.77 5.44 -3.85
N ASP A 27 11.10 5.46 -2.69
CA ASP A 27 11.18 6.56 -1.72
C ASP A 27 12.60 6.75 -1.17
N LEU A 28 13.27 5.66 -0.79
CA LEU A 28 14.59 5.72 -0.16
C LEU A 28 15.68 6.23 -1.14
N ARG A 29 15.54 5.89 -2.42
CA ARG A 29 16.51 6.22 -3.46
C ARG A 29 16.14 7.47 -4.26
N ASP A 30 14.98 8.07 -3.98
CA ASP A 30 14.38 9.15 -4.77
C ASP A 30 14.34 8.83 -6.27
N LEU A 31 13.82 7.64 -6.59
CA LEU A 31 13.72 7.14 -7.97
C LEU A 31 12.25 7.05 -8.43
N PRO A 32 11.98 7.22 -9.74
CA PRO A 32 10.66 6.99 -10.29
C PRO A 32 10.17 5.56 -10.02
N VAL A 33 8.97 5.43 -9.44
CA VAL A 33 8.35 4.12 -9.14
C VAL A 33 8.31 3.18 -10.36
N PRO A 34 7.97 3.61 -11.59
CA PRO A 34 7.97 2.73 -12.75
C PRO A 34 9.35 2.13 -13.05
N GLN A 35 10.43 2.89 -12.81
CA GLN A 35 11.80 2.42 -13.00
C GLN A 35 12.15 1.33 -11.98
N VAL A 36 11.82 1.54 -10.70
CA VAL A 36 12.08 0.59 -9.63
C VAL A 36 11.26 -0.68 -9.83
N LEU A 37 9.99 -0.55 -10.20
CA LEU A 37 9.12 -1.69 -10.49
C LEU A 37 9.65 -2.54 -11.66
N ALA A 38 10.06 -1.91 -12.76
CA ALA A 38 10.61 -2.62 -13.92
C ALA A 38 11.86 -3.42 -13.53
N ALA A 39 12.81 -2.80 -12.85
CA ALA A 39 14.02 -3.46 -12.36
C ALA A 39 13.69 -4.57 -11.33
N TYR A 40 12.72 -4.34 -10.45
CA TYR A 40 12.28 -5.35 -9.49
C TYR A 40 11.73 -6.60 -10.19
N VAL A 41 10.87 -6.42 -11.19
CA VAL A 41 10.23 -7.50 -11.95
C VAL A 41 11.23 -8.26 -12.83
N GLU A 42 12.25 -7.59 -13.37
CA GLU A 42 13.32 -8.20 -14.16
C GLU A 42 14.21 -9.12 -13.32
N ARG A 43 14.45 -8.78 -12.04
CA ARG A 43 15.23 -9.59 -11.10
C ARG A 43 14.53 -10.87 -10.63
N LEU A 44 13.24 -11.04 -10.89
CA LEU A 44 12.49 -12.22 -10.44
C LEU A 44 12.77 -13.43 -11.31
N GLU A 45 12.98 -14.58 -10.66
CA GLU A 45 13.09 -15.86 -11.35
C GLU A 45 11.76 -16.26 -12.02
N LEU A 46 11.87 -17.05 -13.09
CA LEU A 46 10.72 -17.63 -13.79
C LEU A 46 10.44 -19.06 -13.28
N PRO A 47 9.16 -19.42 -13.07
CA PRO A 47 7.97 -18.60 -13.24
C PRO A 47 7.81 -17.57 -12.11
N LYS A 48 7.28 -16.39 -12.44
CA LYS A 48 7.02 -15.34 -11.45
C LYS A 48 6.01 -15.82 -10.40
N PRO A 49 6.13 -15.40 -9.13
CA PRO A 49 5.17 -15.78 -8.10
C PRO A 49 3.74 -15.39 -8.44
N GLU A 50 2.77 -16.25 -8.09
CA GLU A 50 1.34 -16.09 -8.37
C GLU A 50 0.73 -14.76 -7.91
N HIS A 51 1.32 -14.13 -6.89
CA HIS A 51 0.84 -12.92 -6.24
C HIS A 51 1.41 -11.63 -6.86
N MET A 52 2.32 -11.76 -7.82
CA MET A 52 2.94 -10.61 -8.49
C MET A 52 1.95 -9.72 -9.26
N PRO A 53 0.91 -10.23 -9.94
CA PRO A 53 -0.06 -9.37 -10.61
C PRO A 53 -0.70 -8.37 -9.64
N TYR A 54 -1.10 -8.82 -8.45
CA TYR A 54 -1.69 -7.93 -7.45
C TYR A 54 -0.65 -6.93 -6.90
N ALA A 55 0.58 -7.36 -6.66
CA ALA A 55 1.65 -6.45 -6.24
C ALA A 55 1.90 -5.33 -7.28
N ILE A 56 1.89 -5.67 -8.57
CA ILE A 56 2.04 -4.72 -9.67
C ILE A 56 0.86 -3.73 -9.67
N THR A 57 -0.38 -4.21 -9.57
CA THR A 57 -1.58 -3.36 -9.45
C THR A 57 -1.45 -2.34 -8.32
N LEU A 58 -1.03 -2.77 -7.13
CA LEU A 58 -0.84 -1.87 -5.98
C LEU A 58 0.22 -0.80 -6.27
N VAL A 59 1.38 -1.19 -6.82
CA VAL A 59 2.48 -0.24 -7.10
C VAL A 59 2.09 0.76 -8.17
N GLU A 60 1.53 0.29 -9.28
CA GLU A 60 1.12 1.14 -10.40
C GLU A 60 -0.01 2.09 -9.98
N GLY A 61 -1.00 1.57 -9.24
CA GLY A 61 -2.12 2.34 -8.72
C GLY A 61 -1.69 3.42 -7.73
N VAL A 62 -0.83 3.08 -6.76
CA VAL A 62 -0.23 4.07 -5.85
C VAL A 62 0.53 5.13 -6.63
N ASN A 63 1.35 4.76 -7.61
CA ASN A 63 2.10 5.74 -8.43
C ASN A 63 1.15 6.65 -9.24
N GLN A 64 0.10 6.09 -9.84
CA GLN A 64 -0.88 6.84 -10.62
C GLN A 64 -1.65 7.86 -9.78
N HIS A 65 -1.96 7.51 -8.54
CA HIS A 65 -2.77 8.34 -7.63
C HIS A 65 -1.97 9.02 -6.53
N LEU A 66 -0.63 8.98 -6.60
CA LEU A 66 0.28 9.33 -5.51
C LEU A 66 -0.03 10.69 -4.90
N ARG A 67 -0.21 11.71 -5.73
CA ARG A 67 -0.50 13.07 -5.26
C ARG A 67 -1.77 13.11 -4.41
N ARG A 68 -2.86 12.52 -4.90
CA ARG A 68 -4.15 12.52 -4.19
C ARG A 68 -4.07 11.69 -2.91
N ILE A 69 -3.38 10.55 -2.96
CA ILE A 69 -3.14 9.70 -1.78
C ILE A 69 -2.35 10.46 -0.71
N ASP A 70 -1.26 11.12 -1.09
CA ASP A 70 -0.42 11.90 -0.17
C ASP A 70 -1.15 13.14 0.39
N GLU A 71 -1.97 13.80 -0.42
CA GLU A 71 -2.87 14.88 0.03
C GLU A 71 -3.88 14.36 1.06
N THR A 72 -4.47 13.18 0.83
CA THR A 72 -5.37 12.53 1.79
C THR A 72 -4.63 12.20 3.08
N ILE A 73 -3.45 11.56 3.03
CA ILE A 73 -2.66 11.28 4.23
C ILE A 73 -2.40 12.58 5.02
N SER A 74 -1.92 13.62 4.35
CA SER A 74 -1.58 14.89 4.99
C SER A 74 -2.78 15.59 5.63
N THR A 75 -3.97 15.43 5.04
CA THR A 75 -5.21 16.02 5.56
C THR A 75 -5.65 15.36 6.87
N TYR A 76 -5.45 14.05 7.00
CA TYR A 76 -5.95 13.27 8.16
C TYR A 76 -4.87 12.89 9.18
N ALA A 77 -3.59 13.14 8.87
CA ALA A 77 -2.46 12.97 9.78
C ALA A 77 -2.33 14.19 10.70
N GLU A 78 -3.20 14.28 11.70
CA GLU A 78 -3.21 15.35 12.70
C GLU A 78 -1.81 15.58 13.32
N GLY A 79 -1.21 16.73 13.03
CA GLY A 79 0.10 17.13 13.60
C GLY A 79 1.32 16.39 13.05
N TRP A 80 1.16 15.55 12.02
CA TRP A 80 2.25 14.82 11.36
C TRP A 80 2.37 15.22 9.90
N THR A 81 3.56 15.65 9.50
CA THR A 81 3.87 15.82 8.09
C THR A 81 4.33 14.49 7.49
N LEU A 82 4.02 14.25 6.21
CA LEU A 82 4.40 13.01 5.49
C LEU A 82 5.89 12.67 5.59
N ASP A 83 6.75 13.69 5.62
CA ASP A 83 8.21 13.56 5.73
C ASP A 83 8.67 13.03 7.09
N ARG A 84 7.88 13.21 8.15
CA ARG A 84 8.19 12.73 9.50
C ARG A 84 7.74 11.29 9.74
N MET A 85 6.90 10.74 8.87
CA MET A 85 6.46 9.35 8.99
C MET A 85 7.63 8.41 8.66
N PRO A 86 7.79 7.29 9.39
CA PRO A 86 8.63 6.20 8.93
C PRO A 86 8.28 5.84 7.49
N VAL A 87 9.29 5.64 6.64
CA VAL A 87 9.09 5.37 5.20
C VAL A 87 8.21 4.13 4.98
N VAL A 88 8.33 3.14 5.86
CA VAL A 88 7.46 1.95 5.88
C VAL A 88 6.01 2.33 6.14
N ASP A 89 5.73 3.12 7.19
CA ASP A 89 4.37 3.55 7.56
C ASP A 89 3.73 4.37 6.45
N ARG A 90 4.48 5.33 5.88
CA ARG A 90 4.00 6.14 4.76
C ARG A 90 3.59 5.27 3.57
N ASN A 91 4.41 4.29 3.20
CA ASN A 91 4.10 3.43 2.06
C ASN A 91 3.00 2.41 2.37
N LEU A 92 2.87 1.94 3.61
CA LEU A 92 1.73 1.13 4.05
C LEU A 92 0.42 1.93 4.01
N ALA A 93 0.44 3.20 4.45
CA ALA A 93 -0.70 4.09 4.34
C ALA A 93 -1.08 4.33 2.87
N ARG A 94 -0.10 4.57 1.99
CA ARG A 94 -0.34 4.75 0.55
C ARG A 94 -1.00 3.53 -0.09
N ILE A 95 -0.49 2.33 0.20
CA ILE A 95 -1.07 1.07 -0.27
C ILE A 95 -2.51 0.93 0.23
N ALA A 96 -2.74 1.09 1.53
CA ALA A 96 -4.07 0.92 2.11
C ALA A 96 -5.08 1.91 1.54
N ILE A 97 -4.70 3.19 1.38
CA ILE A 97 -5.58 4.21 0.80
C ILE A 97 -5.88 3.93 -0.67
N TYR A 98 -4.90 3.41 -1.42
CA TYR A 98 -5.16 2.97 -2.78
C TYR A 98 -6.22 1.85 -2.82
N GLU A 99 -6.11 0.85 -1.93
CA GLU A 99 -7.12 -0.20 -1.81
C GLU A 99 -8.49 0.38 -1.43
N LEU A 100 -8.55 1.22 -0.40
CA LEU A 100 -9.79 1.84 0.09
C LEU A 100 -10.53 2.68 -0.96
N PHE A 101 -9.80 3.36 -1.84
CA PHE A 101 -10.40 4.37 -2.72
C PHE A 101 -10.61 3.89 -4.16
N TYR A 102 -9.96 2.79 -4.56
CA TYR A 102 -9.90 2.40 -5.97
C TYR A 102 -10.07 0.89 -6.21
N LEU A 103 -10.14 0.05 -5.17
CA LEU A 103 -10.33 -1.40 -5.31
C LEU A 103 -11.57 -1.88 -4.54
N ASP A 104 -12.73 -1.84 -5.18
CA ASP A 104 -14.03 -2.23 -4.60
C ASP A 104 -14.08 -3.70 -4.12
N GLU A 105 -13.17 -4.55 -4.61
CA GLU A 105 -13.09 -5.95 -4.19
C GLU A 105 -12.38 -6.17 -2.83
N ILE A 106 -11.90 -5.10 -2.18
CA ILE A 106 -11.20 -5.14 -0.91
C ILE A 106 -12.03 -4.43 0.16
N ASP A 107 -12.53 -5.19 1.14
CA ASP A 107 -13.25 -4.59 2.27
C ASP A 107 -12.35 -3.65 3.07
N ASP A 108 -12.86 -2.47 3.45
CA ASP A 108 -12.10 -1.48 4.24
C ASP A 108 -11.41 -2.07 5.48
N PRO A 109 -12.10 -2.88 6.32
CA PRO A 109 -11.46 -3.46 7.50
C PRO A 109 -10.28 -4.37 7.14
N VAL A 110 -10.31 -5.02 5.97
CA VAL A 110 -9.23 -5.88 5.49
C VAL A 110 -8.02 -5.04 5.08
N ALA A 111 -8.22 -3.98 4.29
CA ALA A 111 -7.12 -3.09 3.88
C ALA A 111 -6.42 -2.47 5.10
N ILE A 112 -7.21 -1.99 6.08
CA ILE A 112 -6.69 -1.41 7.33
C ILE A 112 -5.93 -2.46 8.14
N THR A 113 -6.54 -3.62 8.38
CA THR A 113 -5.93 -4.69 9.19
C THR A 113 -4.61 -5.13 8.59
N GLU A 114 -4.54 -5.29 7.26
CA GLU A 114 -3.32 -5.74 6.59
C GLU A 114 -2.20 -4.72 6.68
N ALA A 115 -2.49 -3.42 6.56
CA ALA A 115 -1.49 -2.38 6.77
C ALA A 115 -0.98 -2.35 8.23
N VAL A 116 -1.87 -2.52 9.20
CA VAL A 116 -1.52 -2.55 10.63
C VAL A 116 -0.67 -3.77 10.97
N GLU A 117 -1.01 -4.96 10.46
CA GLU A 117 -0.24 -6.18 10.69
C GLU A 117 1.15 -6.10 10.04
N LEU A 118 1.27 -5.53 8.85
CA LEU A 118 2.59 -5.31 8.23
C LEU A 118 3.44 -4.30 8.99
N ALA A 119 2.84 -3.25 9.55
CA ALA A 119 3.56 -2.28 10.37
C ALA A 119 4.09 -2.89 11.67
N LYS A 120 3.35 -3.83 12.30
CA LYS A 120 3.83 -4.59 13.47
C LYS A 120 5.09 -5.37 13.14
N GLU A 121 5.17 -5.92 11.93
CA GLU A 121 6.28 -6.77 11.51
C GLU A 121 7.50 -5.98 11.03
N LEU A 122 7.31 -4.78 10.47
CA LEU A 122 8.31 -4.10 9.64
C LEU A 122 8.66 -2.68 10.09
N SER A 123 8.00 -2.13 11.10
CA SER A 123 8.17 -0.74 11.53
C SER A 123 8.37 -0.63 13.05
N THR A 124 7.92 0.47 13.66
CA THR A 124 8.11 0.76 15.09
C THR A 124 6.93 0.29 15.94
N ASP A 125 7.12 0.21 17.27
CA ASP A 125 6.06 -0.19 18.21
C ASP A 125 4.82 0.73 18.19
N ASP A 126 4.99 2.01 17.82
CA ASP A 126 3.90 2.98 17.71
C ASP A 126 3.15 2.92 16.37
N SER A 127 3.78 2.37 15.33
CA SER A 127 3.28 2.35 13.96
C SER A 127 1.91 1.67 13.79
N PRO A 128 1.61 0.51 14.42
CA PRO A 128 0.30 -0.14 14.29
C PRO A 128 -0.84 0.73 14.81
N ARG A 129 -0.64 1.38 15.96
CA ARG A 129 -1.64 2.27 16.58
C ARG A 129 -1.85 3.51 15.72
N PHE A 130 -0.76 4.09 15.21
CA PHE A 130 -0.82 5.24 14.32
C PHE A 130 -1.60 4.95 13.03
N LEU A 131 -1.21 3.90 12.29
CA LEU A 131 -1.87 3.54 11.03
C LEU A 131 -3.34 3.19 11.23
N ASN A 132 -3.67 2.43 12.29
CA ASN A 132 -5.06 2.09 12.58
C ASN A 132 -5.93 3.35 12.79
N GLY A 133 -5.42 4.33 13.55
CA GLY A 133 -6.13 5.59 13.77
C GLY A 133 -6.24 6.45 12.51
N LEU A 134 -5.16 6.57 11.74
CA LEU A 134 -5.14 7.33 10.49
C LEU A 134 -6.09 6.74 9.45
N LEU A 135 -5.94 5.46 9.14
CA LEU A 135 -6.71 4.79 8.10
C LEU A 135 -8.18 4.62 8.51
N GLY A 136 -8.47 4.41 9.79
CA GLY A 136 -9.84 4.40 10.29
C GLY A 136 -10.56 5.72 10.04
N ARG A 137 -9.90 6.87 10.28
CA ARG A 137 -10.47 8.19 9.94
C ARG A 137 -10.66 8.38 8.45
N ILE A 138 -9.76 7.87 7.62
CA ILE A 138 -9.83 8.01 6.16
C ILE A 138 -10.95 7.16 5.55
N ALA A 139 -11.16 5.94 6.05
CA ALA A 139 -12.18 5.02 5.56
C ALA A 139 -13.61 5.58 5.68
N ASP A 140 -13.89 6.43 6.67
CA ASP A 140 -15.18 7.11 6.80
C ASP A 140 -15.50 8.04 5.61
N TYR A 141 -14.49 8.44 4.84
CA TYR A 141 -14.61 9.33 3.67
C TYR A 141 -14.24 8.66 2.35
N ALA A 142 -13.97 7.35 2.36
CA ALA A 142 -13.78 6.59 1.13
C ALA A 142 -15.04 6.71 0.25
N PRO A 143 -14.89 6.89 -1.07
CA PRO A 143 -16.04 6.88 -1.99
C PRO A 143 -16.85 5.60 -1.77
N ARG A 144 -18.17 5.75 -1.62
CA ARG A 144 -19.09 4.61 -1.53
C ARG A 144 -19.97 4.64 -2.77
N ASP A 145 -19.79 3.65 -3.64
CA ASP A 145 -20.72 3.37 -4.74
C ASP A 145 -21.83 2.41 -4.28
#